data_AF-A0A6G5A7X9-F1
#
_entry.id   AF-A0A6G5A7X9-F1
#
_cell.length_a   1.000
_cell.length_b   1.000
_cell.length_c   1.000
_cell.angle_alpha   90.00
_cell.angle_beta   90.00
_cell.angle_gamma   90.00
#
_symmetry.space_group_name_H-M   'P 1'
#
loop_
_entity.id
_entity.type
_entity.pdbx_description
1 polymer ?
#
loop_
_entity_poly.entity_id
_entity_poly.type
_entity_poly.pdbx_seq_one_letter_code
_entity_poly.pdbx_strand_id
1 'polypeptide(L)'
;MLKCSFVVILILCNIVPLNAGLKFWNIFSWGKRTTTTTTAPRRWPWYNYTFIKPSCNGGKGIYITCLYPDMCNCSKPTDGGYIRTAPGQRRWFYNNKTKKCERIIGIPGGCNNFDDRWRCKYNCELPMKTRVWRITSEWV
;
A
#
# COMPACT_ATOMS: atom_id res chain seq x y z
N MET A 1 48.38 2.35 59.38
CA MET A 1 46.92 2.58 59.24
C MET A 1 46.50 2.60 57.77
N LEU A 2 46.83 1.53 57.00
CA LEU A 2 46.49 1.42 55.56
C LEU A 2 46.11 0.00 55.13
N LYS A 3 45.99 -0.94 56.07
CA LYS A 3 45.58 -2.34 55.81
C LYS A 3 44.09 -2.58 56.08
N CYS A 4 43.51 -1.91 57.08
CA CYS A 4 42.09 -2.04 57.39
C CYS A 4 41.19 -1.38 56.33
N SER A 5 41.64 -0.30 55.68
CA SER A 5 40.85 0.41 54.67
C SER A 5 40.65 -0.41 53.39
N PHE A 6 41.64 -1.21 52.97
CA PHE A 6 41.51 -2.08 51.78
C PHE A 6 40.53 -3.24 52.00
N VAL A 7 40.47 -3.79 53.22
CA VAL A 7 39.53 -4.86 53.57
C VAL A 7 38.10 -4.33 53.60
N VAL A 8 37.89 -3.12 54.14
CA VAL A 8 36.57 -2.46 54.16
C VAL A 8 36.10 -2.13 52.74
N ILE A 9 37.00 -1.68 51.85
CA ILE A 9 36.66 -1.43 50.44
C ILE A 9 36.30 -2.72 49.70
N LEU A 10 37.02 -3.83 49.92
CA LEU A 10 36.70 -5.12 49.29
C LEU A 10 35.37 -5.72 49.78
N ILE A 11 35.00 -5.51 51.05
CA ILE A 11 33.70 -5.93 51.61
C ILE A 11 32.56 -5.08 51.04
N LEU A 12 32.73 -3.75 50.97
CA LEU A 12 31.72 -2.85 50.40
C LEU A 12 31.56 -3.04 48.88
N CYS A 13 32.62 -3.38 48.15
CA CYS A 13 32.54 -3.66 46.71
C CYS A 13 31.93 -5.03 46.37
N ASN A 14 31.92 -5.99 47.31
CA ASN A 14 31.35 -7.33 47.07
C ASN A 14 29.93 -7.53 47.64
N ILE A 15 29.45 -6.68 48.55
CA ILE A 15 28.11 -6.82 49.17
C ILE A 15 27.06 -5.87 48.55
N VAL A 16 27.49 -4.85 47.80
CA VAL A 16 26.59 -3.81 47.22
C VAL A 16 26.14 -4.08 45.76
N PRO A 17 25.96 -5.33 45.30
CA PRO A 17 24.96 -5.58 44.27
C PRO A 17 23.77 -6.42 44.73
N LEU A 18 23.70 -6.81 46.01
CA LEU A 18 22.72 -7.82 46.43
C LEU A 18 21.48 -7.30 47.18
N ASN A 19 21.44 -6.05 47.66
CA ASN A 19 20.31 -5.59 48.50
C ASN A 19 19.70 -4.20 48.17
N ALA A 20 20.03 -3.59 47.02
CA ALA A 20 19.22 -2.50 46.49
C ALA A 20 18.31 -3.07 45.41
N GLY A 21 17.06 -3.38 45.77
CA GLY A 21 15.98 -3.81 44.88
C GLY A 21 15.55 -2.71 43.90
N LEU A 22 16.48 -2.15 43.15
CA LEU A 22 16.20 -1.36 41.98
C LEU A 22 16.00 -2.33 40.82
N LYS A 23 14.73 -2.53 40.46
CA LYS A 23 14.29 -3.25 39.26
C LYS A 23 14.88 -2.59 38.01
N PHE A 24 16.14 -2.87 37.72
CA PHE A 24 16.87 -2.41 36.53
C PHE A 24 16.37 -3.11 35.24
N TRP A 25 15.38 -3.99 35.36
CA TRP A 25 14.69 -4.64 34.23
C TRP A 25 13.56 -3.82 33.61
N ASN A 26 13.46 -2.51 33.88
CA ASN A 26 12.38 -1.68 33.35
C ASN A 26 12.82 -0.44 32.55
N ILE A 27 14.11 -0.24 32.27
CA ILE A 27 14.55 0.91 31.43
C ILE A 27 14.75 0.53 29.96
N PHE A 28 14.86 -0.76 29.65
CA PHE A 28 14.76 -1.24 28.27
C PHE A 28 13.45 -2.00 28.09
N SER A 29 12.32 -1.32 28.31
CA SER A 29 11.07 -1.75 27.68
C SER A 29 11.16 -1.40 26.19
N TRP A 30 12.02 -2.14 25.47
CA TRP A 30 11.69 -2.47 24.10
C TRP A 30 10.33 -3.15 24.20
N GLY A 31 9.28 -2.39 23.92
CA GLY A 31 7.92 -2.89 23.88
C GLY A 31 8.00 -4.18 23.11
N LYS A 32 7.75 -5.30 23.80
CA LYS A 32 7.65 -6.61 23.18
C LYS A 32 6.66 -6.38 22.07
N ARG A 33 7.14 -6.28 20.82
CA ARG A 33 6.29 -6.53 19.67
C ARG A 33 5.75 -7.90 20.01
N THR A 34 4.48 -7.95 20.35
CA THR A 34 3.72 -9.18 20.29
C THR A 34 3.96 -9.63 18.88
N THR A 35 4.90 -10.54 18.68
CA THR A 35 4.95 -11.33 17.47
C THR A 35 3.69 -12.16 17.63
N THR A 36 2.58 -11.59 17.20
CA THR A 36 1.41 -12.37 16.84
C THR A 36 2.01 -13.33 15.84
N THR A 37 2.28 -14.55 16.31
CA THR A 37 2.60 -15.65 15.44
C THR A 37 1.26 -15.97 14.82
N THR A 38 0.80 -15.08 13.92
CA THR A 38 -0.09 -15.49 12.86
C THR A 38 0.69 -16.60 12.20
N THR A 39 0.29 -17.84 12.48
CA THR A 39 0.65 -19.00 11.68
C THR A 39 0.72 -18.52 10.25
N ALA A 40 1.89 -18.67 9.60
CA ALA A 40 2.04 -18.33 8.20
C ALA A 40 0.80 -18.88 7.48
N PRO A 41 0.03 -18.05 6.77
CA PRO A 41 -1.23 -18.48 6.20
C PRO A 41 -0.97 -19.77 5.44
N ARG A 42 -1.75 -20.81 5.76
CA ARG A 42 -1.62 -22.12 5.13
C ARG A 42 -1.46 -21.89 3.63
N ARG A 43 -0.40 -22.47 3.04
CA ARG A 43 -0.12 -22.44 1.61
C ARG A 43 -1.43 -22.76 0.89
N TRP A 44 -2.03 -21.76 0.24
CA TRP A 44 -3.36 -21.88 -0.34
C TRP A 44 -3.36 -23.07 -1.33
N PRO A 45 -4.32 -24.02 -1.22
CA PRO A 45 -4.43 -25.11 -2.18
C PRO A 45 -4.62 -24.55 -3.59
N TRP A 46 -3.85 -25.07 -4.55
CA TRP A 46 -3.73 -24.62 -5.94
C TRP A 46 -4.93 -24.97 -6.85
N TYR A 47 -6.16 -24.92 -6.32
CA TYR A 47 -7.36 -25.29 -7.07
C TYR A 47 -8.58 -24.46 -6.65
N ASN A 48 -8.47 -23.13 -6.74
CA ASN A 48 -9.59 -22.19 -6.89
C ASN A 48 -9.06 -20.76 -6.79
N TYR A 49 -8.35 -20.28 -7.81
CA TYR A 49 -8.18 -18.83 -7.92
C TYR A 49 -9.54 -18.26 -8.33
N THR A 50 -10.27 -17.67 -7.40
CA THR A 50 -11.33 -16.75 -7.80
C THR A 50 -10.62 -15.61 -8.52
N PHE A 51 -10.95 -15.40 -9.80
CA PHE A 51 -10.40 -14.27 -10.56
C PHE A 51 -10.96 -12.99 -9.94
N ILE A 52 -10.24 -12.42 -8.98
CA ILE A 52 -10.62 -11.18 -8.30
C ILE A 52 -10.53 -10.07 -9.33
N LYS A 53 -11.70 -9.62 -9.84
CA LYS A 53 -11.76 -8.46 -10.74
C LYS A 53 -11.39 -7.20 -9.95
N PRO A 54 -10.38 -6.43 -10.39
CA PRO A 54 -10.02 -5.19 -9.71
C PRO A 54 -11.17 -4.17 -9.81
N SER A 55 -11.42 -3.43 -8.74
CA SER A 55 -12.57 -2.52 -8.61
C SER A 55 -12.26 -1.13 -9.15
N CYS A 56 -13.17 -0.57 -9.95
CA CYS A 56 -13.05 0.76 -10.54
C CYS A 56 -13.04 1.91 -9.52
N ASN A 57 -13.55 1.68 -8.31
CA ASN A 57 -13.80 2.74 -7.35
C ASN A 57 -12.56 3.20 -6.58
N GLY A 58 -11.43 2.48 -6.66
CA GLY A 58 -10.23 2.77 -5.87
C GLY A 58 -10.49 2.66 -4.36
N GLY A 59 -10.02 1.59 -3.72
CA GLY A 59 -10.09 1.46 -2.25
C GLY A 59 -11.39 0.92 -1.64
N LYS A 60 -12.29 0.31 -2.41
CA LYS A 60 -13.42 -0.50 -1.89
C LYS A 60 -13.31 -2.00 -2.23
N GLY A 61 -12.08 -2.53 -2.29
CA GLY A 61 -11.78 -3.94 -2.63
C GLY A 61 -10.38 -4.37 -2.19
N ILE A 62 -9.95 -5.58 -2.56
CA ILE A 62 -8.66 -6.19 -2.14
C ILE A 62 -7.44 -5.35 -2.55
N TYR A 63 -7.52 -4.62 -3.66
CA TYR A 63 -6.42 -3.76 -4.13
C TYR A 63 -6.60 -2.32 -3.64
N ILE A 64 -5.60 -1.84 -2.89
CA ILE A 64 -5.48 -0.44 -2.44
C ILE A 64 -5.06 0.48 -3.61
N THR A 65 -4.50 -0.10 -4.68
CA THR A 65 -3.95 0.63 -5.83
C THR A 65 -4.71 0.37 -7.13
N CYS A 66 -4.64 1.33 -8.06
CA CYS A 66 -5.22 1.24 -9.40
C CYS A 66 -4.26 0.50 -10.36
N LEU A 67 -4.70 -0.63 -10.91
CA LEU A 67 -3.89 -1.46 -11.83
C LEU A 67 -4.24 -1.19 -13.30
N TYR A 68 -3.31 -0.62 -14.06
CA TYR A 68 -3.47 -0.38 -15.50
C TYR A 68 -2.81 -1.50 -16.31
N PRO A 69 -3.36 -1.91 -17.47
CA PRO A 69 -4.44 -1.26 -18.23
C PRO A 69 -5.87 -1.65 -17.79
N ASP A 70 -6.03 -2.57 -16.84
CA ASP A 70 -7.34 -3.17 -16.57
C ASP A 70 -8.37 -2.14 -16.05
N MET A 71 -7.91 -1.13 -15.31
CA MET A 71 -8.76 0.00 -14.88
C MET A 71 -9.26 0.89 -16.03
N CYS A 72 -8.70 0.78 -17.23
CA CYS A 72 -9.18 1.53 -18.40
C CYS A 72 -10.51 0.98 -18.93
N ASN A 73 -10.89 -0.26 -18.59
CA ASN A 73 -12.20 -0.80 -18.98
C ASN A 73 -13.36 -0.25 -18.13
N CYS A 74 -13.06 0.50 -17.07
CA CYS A 74 -14.07 1.12 -16.22
C CYS A 74 -14.85 2.19 -16.99
N SER A 75 -16.13 2.33 -16.63
CA SER A 75 -16.99 3.40 -17.12
C SER A 75 -16.41 4.79 -16.81
N LYS A 76 -16.96 5.82 -17.48
CA LYS A 76 -16.68 7.21 -17.15
C LYS A 76 -16.82 7.42 -15.63
N PRO A 77 -15.82 8.03 -14.97
CA PRO A 77 -15.86 8.23 -13.53
C PRO A 77 -17.05 9.14 -13.15
N THR A 78 -17.72 8.80 -12.05
CA THR A 78 -18.77 9.63 -11.45
C THR A 78 -18.16 10.76 -10.63
N ASP A 79 -18.90 11.86 -10.52
CA ASP A 79 -18.57 12.92 -9.56
C ASP A 79 -18.69 12.39 -8.12
N GLY A 80 -17.83 12.89 -7.23
CA GLY A 80 -17.70 12.39 -5.85
C GLY A 80 -16.32 11.84 -5.50
N GLY A 81 -15.29 12.27 -6.23
CA GLY A 81 -13.88 11.98 -5.95
C GLY A 81 -13.36 12.69 -4.70
N TYR A 82 -12.04 12.82 -4.58
CA TYR A 82 -11.41 13.36 -3.37
C TYR A 82 -11.84 14.80 -3.09
N ILE A 83 -12.35 15.03 -1.87
CA ILE A 83 -12.83 16.33 -1.37
C ILE A 83 -11.80 17.48 -1.48
N ARG A 84 -10.50 17.14 -1.63
CA ARG A 84 -9.40 18.09 -1.79
C ARG A 84 -9.22 18.60 -3.23
N THR A 85 -10.00 18.10 -4.18
CA THR A 85 -9.95 18.54 -5.58
C THR A 85 -10.86 19.74 -5.76
N ALA A 86 -10.38 20.81 -6.38
CA ALA A 86 -11.20 21.98 -6.62
C ALA A 86 -12.36 21.66 -7.59
N PRO A 87 -13.58 22.18 -7.35
CA PRO A 87 -14.66 22.10 -8.32
C PRO A 87 -14.21 22.77 -9.63
N GLY A 88 -14.44 22.10 -10.76
CA GLY A 88 -14.02 22.61 -12.07
C GLY A 88 -12.62 22.19 -12.53
N GLN A 89 -11.91 21.34 -11.80
CA GLN A 89 -10.63 20.81 -12.28
C GLN A 89 -10.81 19.99 -13.56
N ARG A 90 -9.95 20.26 -14.55
CA ARG A 90 -9.88 19.49 -15.79
C ARG A 90 -9.13 18.19 -15.52
N ARG A 91 -9.80 17.07 -15.76
CA ARG A 91 -9.27 15.71 -15.62
C ARG A 91 -9.43 14.95 -16.93
N TRP A 92 -8.77 13.80 -17.02
CA TRP A 92 -8.80 12.92 -18.16
C TRP A 92 -9.27 11.53 -17.75
N PHE A 93 -10.05 10.88 -18.60
CA PHE A 93 -10.45 9.48 -18.43
C PHE A 93 -10.38 8.78 -19.79
N TYR A 94 -10.19 7.46 -19.78
CA TYR A 94 -10.22 6.67 -21.00
C TYR A 94 -11.65 6.23 -21.30
N ASN A 95 -12.13 6.56 -22.50
CA ASN A 95 -13.42 6.12 -22.99
C ASN A 95 -13.23 4.86 -23.84
N ASN A 96 -13.66 3.72 -23.31
CA ASN A 96 -13.53 2.43 -23.98
C ASN A 96 -14.39 2.30 -25.26
N LYS A 97 -15.43 3.14 -25.42
CA LYS A 97 -16.26 3.15 -26.64
C LYS A 97 -15.55 3.88 -27.78
N THR A 98 -14.96 5.04 -27.51
CA THR A 98 -14.23 5.83 -28.51
C THR A 98 -12.76 5.46 -28.64
N LYS A 99 -12.26 4.61 -27.73
CA LYS A 99 -10.87 4.17 -27.60
C LYS A 99 -9.88 5.33 -27.41
N LYS A 100 -10.34 6.42 -26.78
CA LYS A 100 -9.57 7.66 -26.61
C LYS A 100 -9.69 8.20 -25.19
N CYS A 101 -8.67 8.94 -24.79
CA CYS A 101 -8.65 9.73 -23.57
C CYS A 101 -9.43 11.03 -23.79
N GLU A 102 -10.52 11.17 -23.05
CA GLU A 102 -11.44 12.29 -23.12
C GLU A 102 -11.33 13.15 -21.86
N ARG A 103 -11.66 14.43 -21.99
CA ARG A 103 -11.59 15.40 -20.89
C ARG A 103 -12.93 15.42 -20.14
N ILE A 104 -12.85 15.45 -18.83
CA ILE A 104 -13.98 15.67 -17.93
C ILE A 104 -13.67 16.86 -17.02
N ILE A 105 -14.68 17.63 -16.68
CA ILE A 105 -14.61 18.72 -15.70
C ILE A 105 -15.40 18.25 -14.50
N GLY A 106 -14.81 18.28 -13.32
CA GLY A 106 -15.47 17.84 -12.09
C GLY A 106 -14.48 17.31 -11.07
N ILE A 107 -15.00 16.53 -10.13
CA ILE A 107 -14.21 15.82 -9.12
C ILE A 107 -14.40 14.32 -9.37
N PRO A 108 -13.87 13.78 -10.49
CA PRO A 108 -14.05 12.37 -10.81
C PRO A 108 -13.41 11.48 -9.75
N GLY A 109 -14.16 10.48 -9.28
CA GLY A 109 -13.66 9.42 -8.41
C GLY A 109 -13.19 8.19 -9.19
N GLY A 110 -12.50 7.29 -8.50
CA GLY A 110 -12.10 5.99 -9.05
C GLY A 110 -10.81 6.00 -9.89
N CYS A 111 -10.49 4.83 -10.44
CA CYS A 111 -9.21 4.56 -11.09
C CYS A 111 -9.14 5.03 -12.55
N ASN A 112 -10.27 5.16 -13.25
CA ASN A 112 -10.27 5.72 -14.61
C ASN A 112 -10.32 7.25 -14.56
N ASN A 113 -9.33 7.84 -13.88
CA ASN A 113 -9.19 9.26 -13.69
C ASN A 113 -7.70 9.62 -13.64
N PHE A 114 -7.30 10.58 -14.46
CA PHE A 114 -5.92 11.03 -14.61
C PHE A 114 -5.87 12.56 -14.57
N ASP A 115 -4.81 13.10 -13.96
CA ASP A 115 -4.54 14.54 -13.97
C ASP A 115 -4.08 15.01 -15.35
N ASP A 116 -3.29 14.17 -16.04
CA ASP A 116 -2.66 14.49 -17.32
C ASP A 116 -3.18 13.63 -18.47
N ARG A 117 -3.33 14.27 -19.64
CA ARG A 117 -3.67 13.58 -20.89
C ARG A 117 -2.65 12.50 -21.23
N TRP A 118 -1.36 12.82 -21.08
CA TRP A 118 -0.28 11.89 -21.42
C TRP A 118 -0.34 10.64 -20.55
N ARG A 119 -0.62 10.80 -19.25
CA ARG A 119 -0.73 9.70 -18.30
C ARG A 119 -1.91 8.78 -18.63
N CYS A 120 -3.04 9.35 -19.06
CA CYS A 120 -4.15 8.56 -19.59
C CYS A 120 -3.74 7.76 -20.85
N LYS A 121 -3.06 8.40 -21.81
CA LYS A 121 -2.64 7.73 -23.05
C LYS A 121 -1.67 6.58 -22.81
N TYR A 122 -0.67 6.80 -21.96
CA TYR A 122 0.35 5.82 -21.65
C TYR A 122 -0.23 4.61 -20.91
N ASN A 123 -1.12 4.82 -19.94
CA ASN A 123 -1.71 3.75 -19.16
C ASN A 123 -2.87 3.02 -19.86
N CYS A 124 -3.54 3.68 -20.82
CA CYS A 124 -4.75 3.14 -21.46
C CYS A 124 -4.66 3.06 -22.99
N GLU A 125 -4.54 4.18 -23.70
CA GLU A 125 -4.63 4.17 -25.18
C GLU A 125 -3.58 3.27 -25.83
N LEU A 126 -2.32 3.37 -25.43
CA LEU A 126 -1.21 2.58 -25.99
C LEU A 126 -1.36 1.08 -25.69
N PRO A 127 -1.53 0.65 -24.42
CA PRO A 127 -1.69 -0.78 -24.12
C PRO A 127 -2.99 -1.37 -24.69
N MET A 128 -4.07 -0.59 -24.78
CA MET A 128 -5.30 -1.08 -25.41
C MET A 128 -5.15 -1.23 -26.92
N LYS A 129 -4.47 -0.30 -27.61
CA LYS A 129 -4.16 -0.44 -29.05
C LYS A 129 -3.31 -1.68 -29.31
N THR A 130 -2.24 -1.89 -28.54
CA THR A 130 -1.36 -3.06 -28.71
C THR A 130 -2.07 -4.38 -28.43
N ARG A 131 -2.99 -4.46 -27.46
CA ARG A 131 -3.86 -5.64 -27.28
C ARG A 131 -4.72 -5.92 -28.51
N VAL A 132 -5.35 -4.88 -29.08
CA VAL A 132 -6.16 -5.04 -30.30
C VAL A 132 -5.30 -5.55 -31.46
N TRP A 133 -4.12 -4.96 -31.69
CA TRP A 133 -3.22 -5.40 -32.76
C TRP A 133 -2.83 -6.87 -32.63
N ARG A 134 -2.49 -7.34 -31.41
CA ARG A 134 -2.16 -8.75 -31.17
C ARG A 134 -3.32 -9.69 -31.48
N ILE A 135 -4.52 -9.34 -31.03
CA ILE A 135 -5.71 -10.13 -31.33
C ILE A 135 -5.92 -10.17 -32.85
N THR A 136 -5.91 -9.03 -33.53
CA THR A 136 -6.15 -9.00 -34.98
C THR A 136 -5.07 -9.68 -35.82
N SER A 137 -3.82 -9.73 -35.34
CA SER A 137 -2.74 -10.45 -36.03
C SER A 137 -2.75 -11.96 -35.80
N GLU A 138 -3.52 -12.47 -34.83
CA GLU A 138 -3.70 -13.91 -34.59
C GLU A 138 -4.85 -14.51 -35.43
N TRP A 139 -5.71 -13.67 -36.02
CA TRP A 139 -6.84 -14.08 -36.86
C TRP A 139 -6.63 -13.79 -38.36
N VAL A 140 -5.38 -13.52 -38.77
CA VAL A 140 -4.93 -13.34 -40.17
C VAL A 140 -3.78 -14.30 -40.41
#